data_AF-A0A959Y743-F1
#
_entry.id   AF-A0A959Y743-F1
#
_cell.length_a   1.000
_cell.length_b   1.000
_cell.length_c   1.000
_cell.angle_alpha   90.00
_cell.angle_beta   90.00
_cell.angle_gamma   90.00
#
_symmetry.space_group_name_H-M   'P 1'
#
loop_
_entity.id
_entity.type
_entity.pdbx_description
1 polymer ?
#
loop_
_entity_poly.entity_id
_entity_poly.type
_entity_poly.pdbx_seq_one_letter_code
_entity_poly.pdbx_strand_id
1 'polypeptide(L)'
;MGMELMYYLPLMGAIGLVVMIAKAMWVNKQDAGDANMQELAGYIANGASAFLKAEWKVLGIFAAIAAILLGWSGTLVEHSDWVIAVAFLIGSFFSAFAGWIGMN
;
A
#
# COMPACT_ATOMS: atom_id res chain seq x y z
N MET A 1 -18.44 1.13 -21.93
CA MET A 1 -17.18 0.44 -21.57
C MET A 1 -17.45 -1.05 -21.73
N GLY A 2 -16.78 -1.74 -22.65
CA GLY A 2 -17.12 -3.13 -23.01
C GLY A 2 -16.89 -4.10 -21.86
N MET A 3 -17.74 -5.13 -21.73
CA MET A 3 -17.63 -6.18 -20.70
C MET A 3 -16.24 -6.83 -20.62
N GLU A 4 -15.52 -6.87 -21.75
CA GLU A 4 -14.14 -7.35 -21.85
C GLU A 4 -13.18 -6.67 -20.86
N LEU A 5 -13.26 -5.34 -20.71
CA LEU A 5 -12.37 -4.60 -19.79
C LEU A 5 -12.60 -4.95 -18.32
N MET A 6 -13.80 -5.40 -17.97
CA MET A 6 -14.17 -5.73 -16.59
C MET A 6 -13.41 -6.97 -16.07
N TYR A 7 -13.03 -7.89 -16.96
CA TYR A 7 -12.25 -9.07 -16.62
C TYR A 7 -10.74 -8.86 -16.80
N TYR A 8 -10.31 -8.02 -17.75
CA TYR A 8 -8.89 -7.74 -17.94
C TYR A 8 -8.25 -6.94 -16.79
N LEU A 9 -8.98 -6.01 -16.17
CA LEU A 9 -8.48 -5.21 -15.04
C LEU A 9 -8.01 -6.07 -13.84
N PRO A 10 -8.85 -6.94 -13.25
CA PRO A 10 -8.42 -7.79 -12.14
C PRO A 10 -7.36 -8.80 -12.57
N LEU A 11 -7.40 -9.30 -13.81
CA LEU A 11 -6.39 -10.21 -14.34
C LEU A 11 -5.00 -9.56 -14.37
N MET A 12 -4.90 -8.30 -14.80
CA MET A 12 -3.63 -7.56 -14.79
C MET A 12 -3.11 -7.32 -13.37
N GLY A 13 -4.01 -7.05 -12.41
CA GLY A 13 -3.66 -6.97 -10.99
C GLY A 13 -3.05 -8.27 -10.47
N ALA A 14 -3.66 -9.42 -10.79
CA ALA A 14 -3.15 -10.73 -10.41
C ALA A 14 -1.78 -11.04 -11.03
N ILE A 15 -1.59 -10.74 -12.32
CA ILE A 15 -0.30 -10.90 -13.01
C ILE A 15 0.77 -10.03 -12.33
N GLY A 16 0.44 -8.78 -12.00
CA GLY A 16 1.35 -7.88 -11.28
C GLY A 16 1.80 -8.47 -9.94
N LEU A 17 0.87 -9.02 -9.15
CA LEU A 17 1.20 -9.70 -7.89
C LEU A 17 2.11 -10.91 -8.08
N VAL A 18 1.84 -11.76 -9.09
CA VAL A 18 2.68 -12.91 -9.40
C VAL A 18 4.11 -12.48 -9.74
N VAL A 19 4.27 -11.44 -10.56
CA VAL A 19 5.60 -10.91 -10.92
C VAL A 19 6.32 -10.37 -9.69
N MET A 20 5.64 -9.61 -8.84
CA MET A 20 6.25 -9.05 -7.63
C MET A 20 6.67 -10.13 -6.63
N ILE A 21 5.85 -11.16 -6.44
CA ILE A 21 6.21 -12.32 -5.59
C ILE A 21 7.41 -13.06 -6.17
N ALA A 22 7.43 -13.31 -7.48
CA ALA A 22 8.58 -13.94 -8.15
C ALA A 22 9.87 -13.13 -7.98
N LYS A 23 9.78 -11.79 -8.13
CA LYS A 23 10.91 -10.88 -7.92
C LYS A 23 11.38 -10.89 -6.46
N ALA A 24 10.46 -10.81 -5.50
CA ALA A 24 10.80 -10.87 -4.08
C ALA A 24 11.53 -12.18 -3.73
N MET A 25 11.01 -13.32 -4.18
CA MET A 25 11.66 -14.63 -4.00
C MET A 25 13.04 -14.71 -4.65
N TRP A 26 13.23 -14.06 -5.80
CA TRP A 26 14.52 -14.01 -6.48
C TRP A 26 15.54 -13.13 -5.73
N VAL A 27 15.11 -11.95 -5.25
CA VAL A 27 15.96 -11.04 -4.45
C VAL A 27 16.39 -11.70 -3.15
N ASN A 28 15.48 -12.37 -2.44
CA ASN A 28 15.78 -13.05 -1.18
C ASN A 28 16.76 -14.23 -1.31
N LYS A 29 17.03 -14.70 -2.53
CA LYS A 29 18.04 -15.72 -2.81
C LYS A 29 19.42 -15.15 -3.14
N GLN A 30 19.52 -13.84 -3.32
CA GLN A 30 20.81 -13.19 -3.59
C GLN A 30 21.66 -13.20 -2.32
N ASP A 31 22.98 -13.17 -2.51
CA ASP A 31 23.92 -13.12 -1.39
C ASP A 31 23.75 -11.79 -0.63
N ALA A 32 23.57 -11.89 0.69
CA ALA A 32 23.41 -10.74 1.57
C ALA A 32 24.75 -10.04 1.89
N GLY A 33 25.87 -10.60 1.43
CA GLY A 33 27.22 -10.08 1.64
C GLY A 33 27.83 -10.58 2.94
N ASP A 34 28.88 -9.89 3.38
CA ASP A 34 29.61 -10.26 4.59
C ASP A 34 28.84 -9.92 5.88
N ALA A 35 29.38 -10.36 7.03
CA ALA A 35 28.76 -10.16 8.32
C ALA A 35 28.54 -8.68 8.68
N ASN A 36 29.44 -7.79 8.26
CA ASN A 36 29.32 -6.36 8.51
C ASN A 36 28.17 -5.76 7.68
N MET A 37 28.07 -6.16 6.40
CA MET A 37 26.97 -5.75 5.53
C MET A 37 25.60 -6.18 6.07
N GLN A 38 25.50 -7.41 6.57
CA GLN A 38 24.25 -7.93 7.15
C GLN A 38 23.86 -7.21 8.45
N GLU A 39 24.84 -6.91 9.32
CA GLU A 39 24.61 -6.15 10.55
C GLU A 39 24.13 -4.72 10.25
N LEU A 40 24.79 -4.03 9.32
CA LEU A 40 24.40 -2.68 8.90
C LEU A 40 23.01 -2.67 8.24
N ALA A 41 22.71 -3.63 7.37
CA ALA A 41 21.40 -3.78 6.75
C ALA A 41 20.31 -3.99 7.81
N GLY A 42 20.60 -4.76 8.87
CA GLY A 42 19.70 -4.93 10.02
C GLY A 42 19.38 -3.61 10.72
N TYR A 43 20.39 -2.77 10.97
CA TYR A 43 20.16 -1.43 11.55
C TYR A 43 19.32 -0.53 10.65
N ILE A 44 19.55 -0.58 9.33
CA ILE A 44 18.76 0.18 8.35
C ILE A 44 17.30 -0.30 8.34
N ALA A 45 17.07 -1.62 8.29
CA ALA A 45 15.74 -2.21 8.29
C ALA A 45 14.96 -1.87 9.58
N ASN A 46 15.63 -1.91 10.73
CA ASN A 46 15.04 -1.50 12.01
C ASN A 46 14.67 -0.02 12.03
N GLY A 47 15.55 0.85 11.51
CA GLY A 47 15.29 2.28 11.36
C GLY A 47 14.11 2.58 10.45
N ALA A 48 14.07 1.94 9.27
CA ALA A 48 12.97 2.09 8.30
C ALA A 48 11.62 1.64 8.89
N SER A 49 11.60 0.49 9.59
CA SER A 49 10.41 -0.01 10.25
C SER A 49 9.92 0.90 11.38
N ALA A 50 10.84 1.54 12.12
CA ALA A 50 10.50 2.51 13.15
C ALA A 50 9.93 3.81 12.56
N PHE A 51 10.52 4.30 11.46
CA PHE A 51 10.02 5.44 10.70
C PHE A 51 8.60 5.18 10.18
N LEU A 52 8.37 4.02 9.55
CA LEU A 52 7.06 3.65 9.03
C LEU A 52 5.97 3.67 10.11
N LYS A 53 6.27 3.09 11.29
CA LYS A 53 5.32 3.08 12.42
C LYS A 53 4.98 4.50 12.87
N ALA A 54 5.97 5.40 12.90
CA ALA A 54 5.75 6.80 13.25
C ALA A 54 4.91 7.52 12.18
N GLU A 55 5.23 7.30 10.90
CA GLU A 55 4.51 7.86 9.76
C GLU A 55 3.05 7.41 9.73
N TRP A 56 2.79 6.11 9.91
CA TRP A 56 1.45 5.54 9.92
C TRP A 56 0.55 6.09 11.01
N LYS A 57 1.12 6.46 12.16
CA LYS A 57 0.36 7.12 13.22
C LYS A 57 -0.18 8.47 12.74
N VAL A 58 0.61 9.24 12.00
CA VAL A 58 0.22 10.54 11.46
C VAL A 58 -0.71 10.37 10.24
N LEU A 59 -0.36 9.48 9.31
CA LEU A 59 -1.16 9.16 8.12
C LEU A 59 -2.53 8.59 8.49
N GLY A 60 -2.64 7.80 9.55
CA GLY A 60 -3.92 7.27 10.03
C GLY A 60 -4.88 8.38 10.49
N ILE A 61 -4.36 9.39 11.20
CA ILE A 61 -5.15 10.56 11.61
C ILE A 61 -5.57 11.36 10.37
N PHE A 62 -4.64 11.58 9.44
CA PHE A 62 -4.94 12.24 8.18
C PHE A 62 -6.02 11.50 7.38
N ALA A 63 -5.91 10.18 7.24
CA ALA A 63 -6.87 9.36 6.52
C ALA A 63 -8.25 9.39 7.16
N ALA A 64 -8.34 9.38 8.49
CA ALA A 64 -9.61 9.51 9.21
C ALA A 64 -10.29 10.86 8.93
N ILE A 65 -9.54 11.97 9.02
CA ILE A 65 -10.06 13.32 8.73
C ILE A 65 -10.48 13.42 7.26
N ALA A 66 -9.65 12.94 6.33
CA ALA A 66 -9.94 12.93 4.90
C ALA A 66 -11.20 12.11 4.58
N ALA A 67 -11.38 10.94 5.19
CA ALA A 67 -12.56 10.11 5.00
C ALA A 67 -13.85 10.82 5.47
N ILE A 68 -13.81 11.51 6.61
CA ILE A 68 -14.95 12.32 7.09
C ILE A 68 -15.27 13.44 6.10
N LEU A 69 -14.24 14.19 5.67
CA LEU A 69 -14.42 15.29 4.71
C LEU A 69 -14.94 14.80 3.37
N LEU A 70 -14.44 13.66 2.87
CA LEU A 70 -14.91 13.04 1.63
C LEU A 70 -16.36 12.58 1.77
N GLY A 71 -16.71 11.92 2.87
CA GLY A 71 -18.07 11.49 3.14
C GLY A 71 -19.05 12.66 3.20
N TRP A 72 -18.67 13.75 3.87
CA TRP A 72 -19.46 14.98 3.92
C TRP A 72 -19.54 15.67 2.56
N SER A 73 -18.43 15.79 1.84
CA SER A 73 -18.41 16.38 0.49
C SER A 73 -19.25 15.57 -0.51
N GLY A 74 -19.38 14.26 -0.28
CA GLY A 74 -20.25 13.35 -1.00
C GLY A 74 -21.73 13.74 -0.95
N THR A 75 -22.17 14.47 0.08
CA THR A 75 -23.57 14.89 0.21
C THR A 75 -23.85 16.29 -0.36
N LEU A 76 -22.80 17.02 -0.80
CA LEU A 76 -22.92 18.41 -1.24
C LEU A 76 -23.21 18.56 -2.75
N VAL A 77 -23.03 17.51 -3.54
CA VAL A 77 -23.13 17.53 -5.01
C VAL A 77 -24.03 16.40 -5.48
N GLU A 78 -24.96 16.66 -6.41
CA GLU A 78 -25.93 15.68 -6.91
C GLU A 78 -25.30 14.45 -7.58
N HIS A 79 -24.08 14.57 -8.10
CA HIS A 79 -23.33 13.50 -8.76
C HIS A 79 -22.24 12.87 -7.88
N SER A 80 -22.28 13.11 -6.57
CA SER A 80 -21.33 12.58 -5.60
C SER A 80 -22.04 11.69 -4.59
N ASP A 81 -21.29 10.76 -4.01
CA ASP A 81 -21.81 9.79 -3.05
C ASP A 81 -20.83 9.63 -1.89
N TRP A 82 -21.36 9.44 -0.68
CA TRP A 82 -20.57 9.18 0.52
C TRP A 82 -19.70 7.91 0.39
N VAL A 83 -20.03 7.03 -0.56
CA VAL A 83 -19.28 5.82 -0.94
C VAL A 83 -17.83 6.15 -1.34
N ILE A 84 -17.55 7.38 -1.80
CA ILE A 84 -16.17 7.83 -2.09
C ILE A 84 -15.28 7.70 -0.84
N ALA A 85 -15.80 7.98 0.36
CA ALA A 85 -15.05 7.81 1.60
C ALA A 85 -14.69 6.33 1.86
N VAL A 86 -15.61 5.41 1.55
CA VAL A 86 -15.38 3.96 1.69
C VAL A 86 -14.32 3.49 0.69
N ALA A 87 -14.43 3.91 -0.57
CA ALA A 87 -13.44 3.60 -1.60
C ALA A 87 -12.05 4.15 -1.24
N PHE A 88 -11.99 5.36 -0.68
CA PHE A 88 -10.76 5.96 -0.18
C PHE A 88 -10.13 5.14 0.96
N LEU A 89 -10.92 4.71 1.95
CA LEU A 89 -10.41 3.93 3.08
C LEU A 89 -9.85 2.57 2.61
N ILE A 90 -10.56 1.89 1.72
CA ILE A 90 -10.06 0.63 1.11
C ILE A 90 -8.74 0.86 0.39
N GLY A 91 -8.66 1.92 -0.44
CA GLY A 91 -7.42 2.28 -1.14
C GLY A 91 -6.27 2.64 -0.18
N SER A 92 -6.55 3.42 0.86
CA SER A 92 -5.55 3.81 1.86
C SER A 92 -5.03 2.60 2.64
N PHE A 93 -5.89 1.64 2.95
CA PHE A 93 -5.51 0.41 3.63
C PHE A 93 -4.59 -0.43 2.74
N PHE A 94 -4.95 -0.67 1.48
CA PHE A 94 -4.10 -1.43 0.56
C PHE A 94 -2.78 -0.72 0.26
N SER A 95 -2.77 0.62 0.20
CA SER A 95 -1.54 1.41 0.06
C SER A 95 -0.61 1.24 1.27
N ALA A 96 -1.15 1.38 2.48
CA ALA A 96 -0.38 1.16 3.70
C ALA A 96 0.12 -0.29 3.77
N PHE A 97 -0.74 -1.27 3.48
CA PHE A 97 -0.38 -2.68 3.46
C PHE A 97 0.75 -3.00 2.49
N ALA A 98 0.73 -2.43 1.28
CA ALA A 98 1.83 -2.56 0.31
C ALA A 98 3.14 -1.97 0.84
N GLY A 99 3.09 -0.82 1.53
CA GLY A 99 4.25 -0.23 2.19
C GLY A 99 4.86 -1.17 3.23
N TRP A 100 4.04 -1.80 4.07
CA TRP A 100 4.52 -2.73 5.09
C TRP A 100 5.16 -3.99 4.50
N ILE A 101 4.56 -4.57 3.44
CA ILE A 101 5.16 -5.70 2.72
C ILE A 101 6.54 -5.34 2.16
N GLY A 102 6.72 -4.12 1.64
CA GLY A 102 8.01 -3.71 1.07
C GLY A 102 9.13 -3.48 2.09
N MET A 103 8.79 -3.32 3.37
CA MET A 103 9.74 -3.03 4.45
C MET A 103 10.06 -4.24 5.33
N ASN A 104 9.37 -5.36 5.13
CA ASN A 104 9.47 -6.59 5.93
C ASN A 104 9.86 -7.80 5.08
#